data_AF-A0A6B2SDU0-F1
#
_entry.id   AF-A0A6B2SDU0-F1
#
_cell.length_a   1.000
_cell.length_b   1.000
_cell.length_c   1.000
_cell.angle_alpha   90.00
_cell.angle_beta   90.00
_cell.angle_gamma   90.00
#
_symmetry.space_group_name_H-M   'P 1'
#
loop_
_entity.id
_entity.type
_entity.pdbx_description
1 polymer ?
#
loop_
_entity_poly.entity_id
_entity_poly.type
_entity_poly.pdbx_seq_one_letter_code
_entity_poly.pdbx_strand_id
1 'polypeptide(L)'
;MEAEETRHAYVERFRVLAHGEIAGLFVPGSIAGLTGGHLDRFALTEKGEEVHAETAFSYGGLRFRYVRRIWPPDFPLEIKVSLYVEHLRERVLTRRYTAEADGGTTVDL
;
A
#
# COMPACT_ATOMS: atom_id res chain seq x y z
N MET A 1 -16.25 -21.55 15.21
CA MET A 1 -15.21 -22.29 14.47
C MET A 1 -14.78 -21.39 13.33
N GLU A 2 -13.69 -20.64 13.50
CA GLU A 2 -13.02 -20.02 12.36
C GLU A 2 -12.40 -21.16 11.57
N ALA A 3 -12.78 -21.30 10.29
CA ALA A 3 -12.04 -22.16 9.37
C ALA A 3 -10.59 -21.67 9.38
N GLU A 4 -9.64 -22.60 9.49
CA GLU A 4 -8.22 -22.29 9.36
C GLU A 4 -8.01 -21.58 8.01
N GLU A 5 -7.87 -20.26 8.06
CA GLU A 5 -7.76 -19.47 6.84
C GLU A 5 -6.40 -19.81 6.22
N THR A 6 -6.45 -20.46 5.06
CA THR A 6 -5.23 -20.82 4.35
C THR A 6 -4.47 -19.55 3.95
N ARG A 7 -3.13 -19.60 4.00
CA ARG A 7 -2.25 -18.50 3.55
C ARG A 7 -2.70 -17.90 2.22
N HIS A 8 -3.03 -18.75 1.25
CA HIS A 8 -3.45 -18.31 -0.08
C HIS A 8 -4.77 -17.53 -0.05
N ALA A 9 -5.78 -18.01 0.69
CA ALA A 9 -7.06 -17.34 0.83
C ALA A 9 -6.91 -15.95 1.48
N TYR A 10 -6.15 -15.86 2.57
CA TYR A 10 -5.87 -14.58 3.23
C TYR A 10 -5.18 -13.60 2.28
N VAL A 11 -4.12 -14.04 1.59
CA VAL A 11 -3.30 -13.21 0.71
C VAL A 11 -4.10 -12.70 -0.50
N GLU A 12 -4.94 -13.53 -1.12
CA GLU A 12 -5.79 -13.09 -2.24
C GLU A 12 -6.90 -12.14 -1.77
N ARG A 13 -7.50 -12.38 -0.60
CA ARG A 13 -8.48 -11.43 -0.04
C ARG A 13 -7.83 -10.09 0.30
N PHE A 14 -6.62 -10.10 0.87
CA PHE A 14 -5.83 -8.89 1.11
C PHE A 14 -5.58 -8.14 -0.19
N ARG A 15 -5.18 -8.85 -1.25
CA ARG A 15 -4.93 -8.25 -2.55
C ARG A 15 -6.13 -7.47 -3.06
N VAL A 16 -7.31 -8.09 -3.07
CA VAL A 16 -8.54 -7.49 -3.61
C VAL A 16 -8.95 -6.27 -2.78
N LEU A 17 -8.98 -6.40 -1.46
CA LEU A 17 -9.39 -5.31 -0.57
C LEU A 17 -8.40 -4.13 -0.59
N ALA A 18 -7.11 -4.41 -0.41
CA ALA A 18 -6.08 -3.37 -0.40
C ALA A 18 -6.02 -2.63 -1.74
N HIS A 19 -6.09 -3.34 -2.87
CA HIS A 19 -6.11 -2.68 -4.18
C HIS A 19 -7.30 -1.72 -4.32
N GLY A 20 -8.49 -2.12 -3.86
CA GLY A 20 -9.69 -1.27 -3.88
C GLY A 20 -9.53 -0.01 -3.03
N GLU A 21 -9.04 -0.16 -1.80
CA GLU A 21 -8.83 0.98 -0.90
C GLU A 21 -7.71 1.92 -1.39
N ILE A 22 -6.60 1.36 -1.88
CA ILE A 22 -5.50 2.14 -2.46
C ILE A 22 -5.99 2.92 -3.68
N ALA A 23 -6.73 2.29 -4.59
CA ALA A 23 -7.31 2.98 -5.74
C ALA A 23 -8.24 4.13 -5.30
N GLY A 24 -9.01 3.91 -4.22
CA GLY A 24 -9.87 4.92 -3.61
C GLY A 24 -9.15 6.16 -3.09
N LEU A 25 -7.86 6.05 -2.74
CA LEU A 25 -7.05 7.22 -2.33
C LEU A 25 -6.91 8.25 -3.45
N PHE A 26 -6.92 7.84 -4.71
CA PHE A 26 -6.64 8.72 -5.85
C PHE A 26 -7.92 9.33 -6.46
N VAL A 27 -9.10 8.96 -5.96
CA VAL A 27 -10.40 9.46 -6.45
C VAL A 27 -10.64 10.90 -5.97
N PRO A 28 -11.03 11.83 -6.87
CA PRO A 28 -11.36 13.20 -6.49
C PRO A 28 -12.47 13.27 -5.43
N GLY A 29 -12.29 14.15 -4.43
CA GLY A 29 -13.28 14.37 -3.37
C GLY A 29 -13.17 13.45 -2.16
N SER A 30 -12.18 12.55 -2.13
CA SER A 30 -11.84 11.79 -0.93
C SER A 30 -11.25 12.72 0.15
N ILE A 31 -11.86 12.71 1.35
CA ILE A 31 -11.52 13.60 2.49
C ILE A 31 -10.04 13.45 2.93
N ALA A 32 -9.44 12.31 2.65
CA ALA A 32 -8.03 12.02 2.94
C ALA A 32 -7.27 11.55 1.69
N GLY A 33 -7.78 11.88 0.50
CA GLY A 33 -7.29 11.35 -0.77
C GLY A 33 -6.02 12.02 -1.29
N LEU A 34 -5.13 11.22 -1.88
CA LEU A 34 -4.00 11.65 -2.70
C LEU A 34 -4.50 12.07 -4.09
N THR A 35 -5.44 13.01 -4.14
CA THR A 35 -6.09 13.44 -5.39
C THR A 35 -5.05 13.98 -6.38
N GLY A 36 -5.13 13.54 -7.64
CA GLY A 36 -4.13 13.86 -8.67
C GLY A 36 -2.89 12.96 -8.63
N GLY A 37 -2.83 11.99 -7.70
CA GLY A 37 -1.91 10.88 -7.76
C GLY A 37 -2.42 9.73 -8.64
N HIS A 38 -1.56 8.74 -8.85
CA HIS A 38 -1.84 7.59 -9.70
C HIS A 38 -1.18 6.33 -9.14
N LEU A 39 -1.94 5.24 -9.04
CA LEU A 39 -1.40 3.93 -8.69
C LEU A 39 -0.63 3.34 -9.87
N ASP A 40 0.70 3.31 -9.79
CA ASP A 40 1.57 2.76 -10.84
C ASP A 40 1.64 1.22 -10.77
N ARG A 41 1.70 0.67 -9.55
CA ARG A 41 1.82 -0.77 -9.32
C ARG A 41 1.27 -1.16 -7.95
N PHE A 42 0.60 -2.29 -7.91
CA PHE A 42 0.35 -3.04 -6.69
C PHE A 42 0.69 -4.51 -6.93
N ALA A 43 1.61 -5.06 -6.15
CA ALA A 43 2.11 -6.41 -6.33
C ALA A 43 2.33 -7.11 -4.99
N LEU A 44 2.11 -8.41 -4.97
CA LEU A 44 2.46 -9.29 -3.87
C LEU A 44 3.70 -10.09 -4.24
N THR A 45 4.67 -10.16 -3.34
CA THR A 45 5.92 -10.88 -3.54
C THR A 45 6.13 -11.88 -2.43
N GLU A 46 6.37 -13.13 -2.79
CA GLU A 46 6.72 -14.18 -1.83
C GLU A 46 8.22 -14.14 -1.53
N LYS A 47 8.56 -14.20 -0.24
CA LYS A 47 9.94 -14.24 0.26
C LYS A 47 10.04 -15.37 1.28
N GLY A 48 10.20 -16.59 0.78
CA GLY A 48 10.16 -17.80 1.59
C GLY A 48 8.77 -18.02 2.20
N GLU A 49 8.70 -18.02 3.53
CA GLU A 49 7.43 -18.19 4.25
C GLU A 49 6.61 -16.91 4.34
N GLU A 50 7.21 -15.75 4.04
CA GLU A 50 6.56 -14.46 4.12
C GLU A 50 5.95 -14.02 2.78
N VAL A 51 4.90 -13.22 2.87
CA VAL A 51 4.36 -12.47 1.72
C VAL A 51 4.41 -11.00 2.02
N HIS A 52 4.91 -10.22 1.07
CA HIS A 52 5.04 -8.77 1.15
C HIS A 52 4.16 -8.11 0.09
N ALA A 53 3.45 -7.05 0.47
CA ALA A 53 2.71 -6.19 -0.44
C ALA A 53 3.54 -4.95 -0.77
N GLU A 54 3.77 -4.75 -2.07
CA GLU A 54 4.43 -3.59 -2.65
C GLU A 54 3.39 -2.71 -3.35
N THR A 55 3.34 -1.44 -2.99
CA THR A 55 2.57 -0.42 -3.68
C THR A 55 3.52 0.65 -4.20
N ALA A 56 3.51 0.89 -5.51
CA ALA A 56 4.17 2.03 -6.11
C ALA A 56 3.14 2.98 -6.71
N PHE A 57 3.27 4.26 -6.47
CA PHE A 57 2.35 5.27 -6.97
C PHE A 57 3.04 6.62 -7.14
N SER A 58 2.48 7.46 -7.98
CA SER A 58 2.95 8.80 -8.24
C SER A 58 2.02 9.81 -7.56
N TYR A 59 2.56 10.82 -6.89
CA TYR A 59 1.78 11.92 -6.30
C TYR A 59 2.65 13.18 -6.22
N GLY A 60 2.10 14.33 -6.61
CA GLY A 60 2.85 15.60 -6.55
C GLY A 60 4.14 15.63 -7.38
N GLY A 61 4.20 14.91 -8.51
CA GLY A 61 5.40 14.82 -9.36
C GLY A 61 6.49 13.85 -8.86
N LEU A 62 6.23 13.14 -7.77
CA LEU A 62 7.16 12.18 -7.17
C LEU A 62 6.62 10.76 -7.26
N ARG A 63 7.53 9.79 -7.33
CA ARG A 63 7.20 8.37 -7.25
C ARG A 63 7.48 7.85 -5.86
N PHE A 64 6.55 7.07 -5.33
CA PHE A 64 6.64 6.45 -4.03
C PHE A 64 6.61 4.94 -4.19
N ARG A 65 7.34 4.24 -3.32
CA ARG A 65 7.32 2.78 -3.23
C ARG A 65 7.19 2.38 -1.78
N TYR A 66 6.10 1.72 -1.42
CA TYR A 66 5.82 1.24 -0.08
C TYR A 66 5.80 -0.29 -0.05
N VAL A 67 6.60 -0.91 0.82
CA VAL A 67 6.66 -2.37 0.96
C VAL A 67 6.37 -2.76 2.40
N ARG A 68 5.44 -3.69 2.60
CA ARG A 68 5.13 -4.21 3.94
C ARG A 68 4.87 -5.71 3.91
N ARG A 69 5.35 -6.41 4.94
CA ARG A 69 4.94 -7.79 5.19
C ARG A 69 3.45 -7.87 5.53
N ILE A 70 2.74 -8.78 4.86
CA ILE A 70 1.31 -9.07 5.07
C ILE A 70 1.05 -10.48 5.60
N TRP A 71 1.98 -11.40 5.38
CA TRP A 71 1.94 -12.76 5.90
C TRP A 71 3.28 -13.14 6.58
N PRO A 72 3.28 -13.83 7.74
CA PRO A 72 2.12 -14.24 8.53
C PRO A 72 1.28 -13.04 9.03
N PRO A 73 -0.03 -13.23 9.25
CA PRO A 73 -0.91 -12.13 9.57
C PRO A 73 -0.69 -11.68 11.01
N ASP A 74 -0.34 -10.41 11.20
CA ASP A 74 -0.20 -9.83 12.54
C ASP A 74 -1.56 -9.36 13.11
N PHE A 75 -2.57 -9.23 12.25
CA PHE A 75 -3.90 -8.70 12.54
C PHE A 75 -4.94 -9.40 11.67
N PRO A 76 -6.24 -9.34 12.04
CA PRO A 76 -7.34 -9.66 11.13
C PRO A 76 -7.22 -8.90 9.81
N LEU A 77 -7.69 -9.52 8.74
CA LEU A 77 -7.52 -9.04 7.36
C LEU A 77 -7.91 -7.57 7.18
N GLU A 78 -9.12 -7.20 7.61
CA GLU A 78 -9.68 -5.87 7.42
C GLU A 78 -8.85 -4.81 8.17
N ILE A 79 -8.40 -5.14 9.39
CA ILE A 79 -7.49 -4.29 10.18
C ILE A 79 -6.14 -4.15 9.47
N LYS A 80 -5.59 -5.24 8.95
CA LYS A 80 -4.30 -5.22 8.24
C LYS A 80 -4.38 -4.35 6.98
N VAL A 81 -5.49 -4.42 6.23
CA VAL A 81 -5.73 -3.59 5.04
C VAL A 81 -5.81 -2.11 5.42
N SER A 82 -6.65 -1.74 6.39
CA SER A 82 -6.77 -0.34 6.80
C SER A 82 -5.44 0.21 7.31
N LEU A 83 -4.68 -0.54 8.13
CA LEU A 83 -3.35 -0.12 8.59
C LEU A 83 -2.34 0.02 7.45
N TYR A 84 -2.41 -0.81 6.41
CA TYR A 84 -1.53 -0.72 5.25
C TYR A 84 -1.79 0.59 4.48
N VAL A 85 -3.07 0.88 4.21
CA VAL A 85 -3.51 2.08 3.47
C VAL A 85 -3.23 3.35 4.27
N GLU A 86 -3.54 3.35 5.57
CA GLU A 86 -3.31 4.47 6.46
C GLU A 86 -1.82 4.80 6.62
N HIS A 87 -0.95 3.80 6.78
CA HIS A 87 0.49 4.05 6.83
C HIS A 87 1.04 4.56 5.51
N LEU A 88 0.57 4.04 4.37
CA LEU A 88 0.95 4.56 3.07
C LEU A 88 0.61 6.05 2.98
N ARG A 89 -0.63 6.42 3.36
CA ARG A 89 -1.09 7.81 3.37
C ARG A 89 -0.28 8.69 4.33
N GLU A 90 -0.14 8.26 5.58
CA GLU A 90 0.62 8.99 6.60
C GLU A 90 2.04 9.27 6.12
N ARG A 91 2.72 8.27 5.56
CA ARG A 91 4.11 8.40 5.10
C ARG A 91 4.28 9.41 3.97
N VAL A 92 3.31 9.50 3.05
CA VAL A 92 3.30 10.51 1.98
C VAL A 92 3.09 11.92 2.52
N LEU A 93 2.18 12.05 3.50
CA LEU A 93 1.78 13.35 4.03
C LEU A 93 2.76 13.91 5.07
N THR A 94 3.51 13.05 5.77
CA THR A 94 4.37 13.44 6.90
C THR A 94 5.86 13.47 6.59
N ARG A 95 6.34 12.81 5.51
CA ARG A 95 7.76 12.92 5.15
C ARG A 95 8.08 14.36 4.72
N ARG A 96 9.02 15.00 5.43
CA ARG A 96 9.69 16.22 4.95
C ARG A 96 10.44 15.87 3.67
N TYR A 97 9.91 16.34 2.55
CA TYR A 97 10.52 16.22 1.22
C TYR A 97 11.95 16.81 1.24
N THR A 98 12.98 15.96 1.30
CA THR A 98 14.32 16.35 0.86
C THR A 98 14.29 16.42 -0.67
N ALA A 99 13.87 17.58 -1.16
CA ALA A 99 13.83 17.93 -2.57
C ALA A 99 15.26 18.16 -3.08
N GLU A 100 16.00 17.08 -3.30
CA GLU A 100 17.17 17.08 -4.18
C GLU A 100 17.14 15.82 -5.03
N ALA A 101 16.44 15.89 -6.16
CA ALA A 101 16.83 15.23 -7.39
C ALA A 101 15.87 15.67 -8.51
N ASP A 102 16.44 16.39 -9.48
CA ASP A 102 15.85 16.55 -10.80
C ASP A 102 15.64 15.17 -11.45
N GLY A 103 14.49 14.99 -12.09
CA GLY A 103 14.22 13.84 -12.96
C GLY A 103 13.94 12.51 -12.24
N GLY A 104 12.67 12.24 -11.93
CA GLY A 104 12.19 10.88 -11.64
C GLY A 104 12.66 10.28 -10.31
N THR A 105 12.62 11.05 -9.24
CA THR A 105 12.98 10.59 -7.89
C THR A 105 11.98 9.57 -7.37
N THR A 106 12.48 8.37 -7.04
CA THR A 106 11.72 7.32 -6.35
C THR A 106 11.98 7.41 -4.85
N VAL A 107 10.91 7.47 -4.06
CA VAL A 107 10.94 7.56 -2.60
C VAL A 107 10.53 6.21 -2.03
N ASP A 108 11.49 5.47 -1.45
CA ASP A 108 11.20 4.23 -0.73
C ASP A 108 10.59 4.56 0.64
N LEU A 109 9.31 4.23 0.83
CA LEU A 109 8.45 4.56 1.97
C LEU A 109 8.56 3.57 3.12
#